data_AF-A0A240EQU7-F1
#
_entry.id   AF-A0A240EQU7-F1
#
_cell.length_a   1.000
_cell.length_b   1.000
_cell.length_c   1.000
_cell.angle_alpha   90.00
_cell.angle_beta   90.00
_cell.angle_gamma   90.00
#
_symmetry.space_group_name_H-M   'P 1'
#
loop_
_entity.id
_entity.type
_entity.pdbx_description
1 polymer ?
#
loop_
_entity_poly.entity_id
_entity_poly.type
_entity_poly.pdbx_seq_one_letter_code
_entity_poly.pdbx_strand_id
1 'polypeptide(L)'
;MEDQDAKFHRWNNERKKGKFRFVLTSTLKIGIFFILGKILGTYLFGNESLISNMWYELPQHASIAFLIGFPMGFIDWYIREWLHRKNIARRKHI
;
A
#
# COMPACT_ATOMS: atom_id res chain seq x y z
N MET A 1 -22.11 -6.12 12.69
CA MET A 1 -21.11 -5.78 13.73
C MET A 1 -19.84 -6.63 13.61
N GLU A 2 -19.92 -7.91 13.23
CA GLU A 2 -18.76 -8.83 13.08
C GLU A 2 -17.59 -8.31 12.22
N ASP A 3 -17.87 -7.66 11.10
CA ASP A 3 -16.80 -7.23 10.18
C ASP A 3 -15.90 -6.12 10.77
N GLN A 4 -16.44 -5.30 11.69
CA GLN A 4 -15.62 -4.27 12.37
C GLN A 4 -14.73 -4.87 13.46
N ASP A 5 -15.18 -5.93 14.13
CA ASP A 5 -14.38 -6.66 15.12
C ASP A 5 -13.25 -7.45 14.43
N ALA A 6 -13.54 -8.11 13.31
CA ALA A 6 -12.52 -8.79 12.53
C ALA A 6 -11.43 -7.82 12.03
N LYS A 7 -11.82 -6.65 11.51
CA LYS A 7 -10.88 -5.59 11.10
C LYS A 7 -10.07 -5.04 12.28
N PHE A 8 -10.70 -4.88 13.44
CA PHE A 8 -10.04 -4.43 14.66
C PHE A 8 -9.00 -5.43 15.17
N HIS A 9 -9.35 -6.72 15.27
CA HIS A 9 -8.43 -7.78 15.68
C HIS A 9 -7.26 -7.93 14.71
N ARG A 10 -7.55 -7.86 13.39
CA ARG A 10 -6.52 -7.89 12.36
C ARG A 10 -5.56 -6.71 12.47
N TRP A 11 -6.07 -5.50 12.65
CA TRP A 11 -5.22 -4.31 12.86
C TRP A 11 -4.38 -4.44 14.12
N ASN A 12 -4.93 -4.96 15.21
CA ASN A 12 -4.19 -5.14 16.46
C ASN A 12 -3.01 -6.12 16.28
N ASN A 13 -3.19 -7.17 15.49
CA ASN A 13 -2.11 -8.10 15.12
C ASN A 13 -1.10 -7.49 14.15
N GLU A 14 -1.55 -6.72 13.15
CA GLU A 14 -0.66 -6.03 12.21
C GLU A 14 0.17 -4.93 12.89
N ARG A 15 -0.41 -4.18 13.85
CA ARG A 15 0.28 -3.13 14.61
C ARG A 15 1.47 -3.67 15.39
N LYS A 16 1.35 -4.86 15.99
CA LYS A 16 2.45 -5.52 16.75
C LYS A 16 3.67 -5.82 15.87
N LYS A 17 3.49 -5.94 14.55
CA LYS A 17 4.59 -6.21 13.59
C LYS A 17 5.40 -4.95 13.26
N GLY A 18 4.99 -3.78 13.75
CA GLY A 18 5.70 -2.52 13.63
C GLY A 18 5.29 -1.67 12.42
N LYS A 19 5.33 -0.35 12.62
CA LYS A 19 4.96 0.67 11.62
C LYS A 19 5.76 0.53 10.33
N PHE A 20 7.08 0.39 10.43
CA PHE A 20 7.96 0.30 9.27
C PHE A 20 7.63 -0.91 8.38
N ARG A 21 7.41 -2.08 8.99
CA ARG A 21 7.03 -3.29 8.25
C ARG A 21 5.69 -3.16 7.55
N PHE A 22 4.72 -2.51 8.19
CA PHE A 22 3.44 -2.20 7.56
C PHE A 22 3.63 -1.31 6.33
N VAL A 23 4.31 -0.18 6.49
CA VAL A 23 4.58 0.77 5.41
C VAL A 23 5.28 0.06 4.25
N LEU A 24 6.38 -0.66 4.52
CA LEU A 24 7.15 -1.36 3.50
C LEU A 24 6.28 -2.38 2.75
N THR A 25 5.47 -3.16 3.47
CA THR A 25 4.59 -4.17 2.83
C THR A 25 3.51 -3.51 1.97
N SER A 26 2.93 -2.41 2.43
CA SER A 26 1.93 -1.65 1.67
C SER A 26 2.55 -0.98 0.44
N THR A 27 3.72 -0.37 0.57
CA THR A 27 4.48 0.22 -0.54
C THR A 27 4.85 -0.84 -1.57
N LEU A 28 5.30 -2.02 -1.15
CA LEU A 28 5.61 -3.13 -2.06
C LEU A 28 4.37 -3.60 -2.82
N LYS A 29 3.20 -3.72 -2.17
CA LYS A 29 1.95 -4.09 -2.84
C LYS A 29 1.54 -3.07 -3.90
N ILE A 30 1.61 -1.77 -3.57
CA ILE A 30 1.32 -0.68 -4.51
C ILE A 30 2.32 -0.73 -5.68
N GLY A 31 3.61 -0.91 -5.39
CA GLY A 31 4.65 -1.03 -6.40
C GLY A 31 4.42 -2.20 -7.36
N ILE A 32 4.09 -3.38 -6.85
CA ILE A 32 3.76 -4.56 -7.67
C ILE A 32 2.56 -4.27 -8.57
N PHE A 33 1.49 -3.70 -8.02
CA PHE A 33 0.29 -3.38 -8.79
C PHE A 33 0.59 -2.36 -9.90
N PHE A 34 1.40 -1.35 -9.60
CA PHE A 34 1.83 -0.34 -10.56
C PHE A 34 2.68 -0.94 -11.69
N ILE A 35 3.65 -1.80 -11.36
CA ILE A 35 4.50 -2.49 -12.34
C ILE A 35 3.64 -3.38 -13.25
N LEU A 36 2.73 -4.17 -12.68
CA LEU A 36 1.81 -5.01 -13.45
C LEU A 36 0.94 -4.17 -14.39
N GLY A 37 0.41 -3.04 -13.92
CA GLY A 37 -0.36 -2.11 -14.74
C GLY A 37 0.46 -1.57 -15.92
N LYS A 38 1.72 -1.19 -15.70
CA LYS A 38 2.59 -0.70 -16.77
C LYS A 38 2.95 -1.81 -17.76
N ILE A 39 3.25 -3.02 -17.29
CA ILE A 39 3.53 -4.17 -18.18
C ILE A 39 2.31 -4.46 -19.06
N LEU A 40 1.12 -4.58 -18.46
CA LEU A 40 -0.12 -4.84 -19.19
C LEU A 40 -0.46 -3.72 -20.18
N GLY A 41 -0.33 -2.46 -19.76
CA GLY A 41 -0.57 -1.31 -20.64
C GLY A 41 0.41 -1.26 -21.81
N THR A 42 1.69 -1.52 -21.55
CA THR A 42 2.72 -1.55 -22.62
C THR A 42 2.51 -2.73 -23.56
N TYR A 43 2.06 -3.88 -23.04
CA TYR A 43 1.78 -5.05 -23.87
C TYR A 43 0.54 -4.86 -24.76
N LEU A 44 -0.51 -4.22 -24.23
CA LEU A 44 -1.77 -4.01 -24.97
C LEU A 44 -1.72 -2.84 -25.95
N PHE A 45 -0.95 -1.79 -25.64
CA PHE A 45 -0.99 -0.52 -26.38
C PHE A 45 0.39 -0.03 -26.84
N GLY A 46 1.48 -0.69 -26.46
CA GLY A 46 2.84 -0.28 -26.79
C GLY A 46 3.29 -0.74 -28.18
N ASN A 47 4.21 0.01 -28.78
CA ASN A 47 4.93 -0.39 -29.98
C ASN A 47 6.26 -1.08 -29.62
N GLU A 48 6.99 -1.60 -30.62
CA GLU A 48 8.27 -2.29 -30.39
C GLU A 48 9.31 -1.42 -29.65
N SER A 49 9.34 -0.10 -29.92
CA SER A 49 10.23 0.82 -29.23
C SER A 49 9.90 0.98 -27.75
N LEU A 50 8.62 1.06 -27.38
CA LEU A 50 8.16 1.16 -26.00
C LEU A 50 8.43 -0.14 -25.23
N ILE A 51 8.25 -1.30 -25.86
CA ILE A 51 8.55 -2.61 -25.25
C ILE A 51 10.06 -2.74 -24.99
N SER A 52 10.89 -2.33 -25.95
CA SER A 52 12.36 -2.34 -25.81
C SER A 52 12.84 -1.42 -24.68
N ASN A 53 12.28 -0.21 -24.58
CA ASN A 53 12.70 0.78 -23.58
C ASN A 53 12.11 0.54 -22.19
N MET A 54 11.05 -0.27 -22.06
CA MET A 54 10.35 -0.52 -20.80
C MET A 54 11.29 -0.96 -19.67
N TRP A 55 12.27 -1.82 -19.96
CA TRP A 55 13.21 -2.33 -18.98
C TRP A 55 14.19 -1.27 -18.46
N TYR A 56 14.57 -0.31 -19.31
CA TYR A 56 15.45 0.79 -18.94
C TYR A 56 14.72 1.85 -18.10
N GLU A 57 13.44 2.07 -18.35
CA GLU A 57 12.61 3.02 -17.58
C GLU A 57 12.12 2.43 -16.24
N LEU A 58 12.10 1.10 -16.12
CA LEU A 58 11.53 0.40 -14.95
C LEU A 58 12.12 0.86 -13.61
N PRO A 59 13.45 1.07 -13.45
CA PRO A 59 14.04 1.57 -12.21
C PRO A 59 13.58 2.99 -11.85
N GLN A 60 13.41 3.86 -12.85
CA GLN A 60 12.92 5.22 -12.64
C GLN A 60 11.46 5.19 -12.16
N HIS A 61 10.63 4.38 -12.79
CA HIS A 61 9.24 4.18 -12.36
C HIS A 61 9.11 3.54 -10.99
N ALA A 62 9.93 2.53 -10.69
CA ALA A 62 9.98 1.92 -9.37
C ALA A 62 10.39 2.94 -8.30
N SER A 63 11.33 3.83 -8.61
CA SER A 63 11.76 4.90 -7.71
C SER A 63 10.62 5.87 -7.42
N ILE A 64 9.88 6.31 -8.45
CA ILE A 64 8.70 7.19 -8.29
C ILE A 64 7.61 6.49 -7.47
N ALA A 65 7.32 5.22 -7.77
CA ALA A 65 6.32 4.44 -7.05
C ALA A 65 6.71 4.27 -5.57
N PHE A 66 8.00 4.10 -5.27
CA PHE A 66 8.48 4.04 -3.89
C PHE A 66 8.37 5.40 -3.19
N LEU A 67 8.74 6.47 -3.89
CA LEU A 67 8.74 7.84 -3.37
C LEU A 67 7.31 8.32 -3.02
N ILE A 68 6.30 7.86 -3.75
CA ILE A 68 4.87 8.14 -3.47
C ILE A 68 4.27 7.10 -2.51
N GLY A 69 4.55 5.82 -2.73
CA GLY A 69 3.96 4.72 -1.99
C GLY A 69 4.45 4.64 -0.54
N PHE A 70 5.65 5.13 -0.25
CA PHE A 70 6.18 5.16 1.11
C PHE A 70 5.45 6.19 2.00
N PRO A 71 5.31 7.49 1.62
CA PRO A 71 4.45 8.44 2.32
C PRO A 71 3.00 7.97 2.45
N MET A 72 2.41 7.42 1.39
CA MET A 72 1.05 6.89 1.44
C MET A 72 0.90 5.76 2.47
N GLY A 73 1.88 4.86 2.56
CA GLY A 73 1.88 3.80 3.57
C GLY A 73 1.91 4.35 5.00
N PHE A 74 2.65 5.45 5.23
CA PHE A 74 2.63 6.15 6.52
C PHE A 74 1.26 6.76 6.81
N ILE A 75 0.65 7.43 5.84
CA ILE A 75 -0.69 8.03 5.97
C ILE A 75 -1.72 6.96 6.29
N ASP A 76 -1.74 5.84 5.55
CA ASP A 76 -2.67 4.72 5.80
C ASP A 76 -2.49 4.15 7.23
N TRP A 77 -1.25 4.02 7.69
CA TRP A 77 -0.98 3.57 9.05
C TRP A 77 -1.56 4.55 10.09
N TYR A 78 -1.36 5.86 9.92
CA TYR A 78 -1.88 6.87 10.83
C TYR A 78 -3.42 6.91 10.84
N ILE A 79 -4.06 6.79 9.67
CA ILE A 79 -5.53 6.74 9.56
C ILE A 79 -6.07 5.52 10.31
N ARG A 80 -5.47 4.34 10.11
CA ARG A 80 -5.90 3.11 10.79
C ARG A 80 -5.69 3.17 12.29
N GLU A 81 -4.57 3.73 12.75
CA GLU A 81 -4.30 3.92 14.17
C GLU A 81 -5.29 4.93 14.81
N TRP A 82 -5.62 6.01 14.10
CA TRP A 82 -6.64 6.96 14.55
C TRP A 82 -8.03 6.33 14.66
N LEU A 83 -8.46 5.58 13.63
CA LEU A 83 -9.72 4.82 13.65
C LEU A 83 -9.74 3.80 14.79
N HIS A 84 -8.64 3.11 15.02
CA HIS A 84 -8.50 2.14 16.12
C HIS A 84 -8.69 2.82 17.49
N ARG A 85 -8.04 3.95 17.73
CA ARG A 85 -8.19 4.73 18.97
C ARG A 85 -9.62 5.24 19.15
N LYS A 86 -10.23 5.75 18.08
CA LYS A 86 -11.63 6.20 18.08
C LYS A 86 -12.59 5.07 18.45
N ASN A 87 -12.38 3.87 17.91
CA ASN A 87 -13.19 2.69 18.22
C ASN A 87 -13.02 2.22 19.67
N ILE A 88 -11.81 2.27 20.23
CA ILE A 88 -11.57 1.97 21.65
C ILE A 88 -12.28 2.99 22.55
N ALA A 89 -12.17 4.29 22.24
CA ALA A 89 -12.82 5.34 23.02
C ALA A 89 -14.35 5.18 23.00
N ARG A 90 -14.93 4.83 21.85
CA ARG A 90 -16.36 4.55 21.73
C ARG A 90 -16.81 3.35 22.57
N ARG A 91 -15.99 2.29 22.66
CA ARG A 91 -16.30 1.09 23.47
C ARG A 91 -16.11 1.28 24.98
N LYS A 92 -15.32 2.26 25.40
CA LYS A 92 -15.13 2.61 26.83
C LYS A 92 -16.25 3.49 27.40
N HIS A 93 -17.04 4.13 26.53
CA HIS A 93 -18.18 4.97 26.90
C HIS A 93 -19.54 4.25 26.78
N ILE A 94 -19.52 2.93 26.57
CA ILE A 94 -20.64 2.01 26.68
C ILE A 94 -20.37 1.16 27.93
#